data_AF-A0A8J7IDY1-F1
#
_entry.id   AF-A0A8J7IDY1-F1
#
_cell.length_a   1.000
_cell.length_b   1.000
_cell.length_c   1.000
_cell.angle_alpha   90.00
_cell.angle_beta   90.00
_cell.angle_gamma   90.00
#
_symmetry.space_group_name_H-M   'P 1'
#
loop_
_entity.id
_entity.type
_entity.pdbx_description
1 polymer ?
#
loop_
_entity_poly.entity_id
_entity_poly.type
_entity_poly.pdbx_seq_one_letter_code
_entity_poly.pdbx_strand_id
1 'polypeptide(L)'
;MTRKKKTSTVLEKTEQKVIGFKSIDSNLDFGDSISLNHLTQLTGQLRNQLDQYNMMLTALDSAKAEMKTLEKTIRKTSERLVSGVVFKYGKDSREYEMIGGVRTSDRIRKATITRLKSTADSKTASKGLPSK
;
A
#
# COMPACT_ATOMS: atom_id res chain seq x y z
N MET A 1 6.40 -2.57 -4.58
CA MET A 1 7.12 -2.78 -5.85
C MET A 1 6.63 -1.74 -6.83
N THR A 2 7.54 -1.19 -7.62
CA THR A 2 7.24 -0.20 -8.66
C THR A 2 6.28 -0.82 -9.68
N ARG A 3 5.24 -0.10 -10.06
CA ARG A 3 4.28 -0.59 -11.07
C ARG A 3 4.97 -0.67 -12.42
N LYS A 4 4.70 -1.74 -13.18
CA LYS A 4 5.24 -1.88 -14.54
C LYS A 4 4.59 -0.84 -15.45
N LYS A 5 5.40 -0.13 -16.23
CA LYS A 5 4.92 0.78 -17.26
C LYS A 5 4.16 0.00 -18.34
N LYS A 6 3.11 0.60 -18.88
CA LYS A 6 2.34 0.03 -19.99
C LYS A 6 3.10 0.23 -21.29
N THR A 7 3.21 -0.84 -22.08
CA THR A 7 3.71 -0.81 -23.45
C THR A 7 2.58 -1.20 -24.42
N SER A 8 2.70 -0.80 -25.68
CA SER A 8 1.71 -1.11 -26.71
C SER A 8 2.39 -1.74 -27.92
N THR A 9 2.14 -3.02 -28.14
CA THR A 9 2.60 -3.75 -29.33
C THR A 9 1.92 -3.25 -30.60
N VAL A 10 0.72 -2.66 -30.47
CA VAL A 10 0.00 -2.05 -31.60
C VAL A 10 0.73 -0.80 -32.06
N LEU A 11 1.21 0.04 -31.13
CA LEU A 11 1.99 1.24 -31.45
C LEU A 11 3.25 0.88 -32.24
N GLU A 12 4.03 -0.07 -31.72
CA GLU A 12 5.27 -0.55 -32.35
C GLU A 12 5.04 -1.10 -33.76
N LYS A 13 4.03 -1.96 -33.93
CA LYS A 13 3.66 -2.51 -35.25
C LYS A 13 3.18 -1.42 -36.21
N THR A 14 2.43 -0.44 -35.74
CA THR A 14 1.93 0.66 -36.58
C THR A 14 3.06 1.58 -37.02
N GLU A 15 4.01 1.91 -36.13
CA GLU A 15 5.20 2.70 -36.47
C GLU A 15 6.02 2.00 -37.58
N GLN A 16 6.22 0.68 -37.50
CA GLN A 16 6.87 -0.09 -38.57
C GLN A 16 6.10 -0.03 -39.90
N LYS A 17 4.77 -0.16 -39.85
CA LYS A 17 3.91 -0.05 -41.05
C LYS A 17 3.96 1.34 -41.68
N VAL A 18 3.97 2.40 -40.87
CA VAL A 18 4.08 3.79 -41.35
C VAL A 18 5.37 3.99 -42.15
N ILE A 19 6.49 3.42 -41.72
CA ILE A 19 7.75 3.47 -42.48
C ILE A 19 7.58 2.77 -43.84
N GLY A 20 6.99 1.58 -43.85
CA GLY A 20 6.70 0.85 -45.08
C GLY A 20 5.79 1.63 -46.04
N PHE A 21 4.73 2.27 -45.54
CA PHE A 21 3.85 3.10 -46.37
C PHE A 21 4.58 4.31 -46.95
N LYS A 22 5.42 5.00 -46.18
CA LYS A 22 6.23 6.14 -46.67
C LYS A 22 7.19 5.75 -47.79
N SER A 23 7.71 4.52 -47.77
CA SER A 23 8.57 3.99 -48.83
C SER A 23 7.82 3.72 -50.13
N ILE A 24 6.51 3.47 -50.07
CA ILE A 24 5.66 3.28 -51.25
C ILE A 24 5.25 4.64 -51.81
N ASP A 25 4.62 5.47 -50.97
CA ASP A 25 4.22 6.84 -51.29
C ASP A 25 4.17 7.65 -49.99
N SER A 26 4.91 8.76 -49.96
CA SER A 26 4.97 9.64 -48.79
C SER A 26 3.66 10.42 -48.55
N ASN A 27 2.81 10.56 -49.57
CA ASN A 27 1.54 11.28 -49.51
C ASN A 27 0.33 10.33 -49.70
N LEU A 28 0.47 9.07 -49.32
CA LEU A 28 -0.57 8.06 -49.48
C LEU A 28 -1.90 8.48 -48.85
N ASP A 29 -2.88 8.75 -49.69
CA ASP A 29 -4.21 9.22 -49.33
C ASP A 29 -5.26 8.56 -50.22
N PHE A 30 -6.20 7.85 -49.60
CA PHE A 30 -7.32 7.20 -50.28
C PHE A 30 -8.65 7.94 -50.03
N GLY A 31 -8.60 9.15 -49.47
CA GLY A 31 -9.75 9.94 -49.07
C GLY A 31 -10.23 9.64 -47.65
N ASP A 32 -11.08 10.54 -47.13
CA ASP A 32 -11.69 10.47 -45.81
C ASP A 32 -10.69 10.20 -44.67
N SER A 33 -10.87 9.09 -43.94
CA SER A 33 -10.07 8.66 -42.80
C SER A 33 -8.99 7.62 -43.14
N ILE A 34 -8.82 7.32 -44.42
CA ILE A 34 -7.90 6.27 -44.89
C ILE A 34 -6.69 6.94 -45.53
N SER A 35 -5.97 7.73 -44.72
CA SER A 35 -4.77 8.44 -45.13
C SER A 35 -3.61 8.16 -44.18
N LEU A 36 -2.38 8.21 -44.71
CA LEU A 36 -1.17 8.08 -43.91
C LEU A 36 -1.07 9.20 -42.85
N ASN A 37 -1.53 10.40 -43.19
CA ASN A 37 -1.62 11.52 -42.26
C ASN A 37 -2.57 11.22 -41.08
N HIS A 38 -3.75 10.66 -41.35
CA HIS A 38 -4.67 10.28 -40.27
C HIS A 38 -4.06 9.17 -39.40
N LEU A 39 -3.42 8.15 -39.98
CA LEU A 39 -2.79 7.06 -39.22
C LEU A 39 -1.67 7.60 -38.32
N THR A 40 -0.82 8.49 -38.83
CA THR A 40 0.25 9.11 -38.04
C THR A 40 -0.28 9.98 -36.91
N GLN A 41 -1.38 10.72 -37.14
CA GLN A 41 -2.05 11.48 -36.09
C GLN A 41 -2.58 10.58 -34.96
N LEU A 42 -3.28 9.49 -35.29
CA LEU A 42 -3.76 8.53 -34.30
C LEU A 42 -2.61 7.86 -33.54
N THR A 43 -1.52 7.54 -34.24
CA THR A 43 -0.31 6.97 -33.64
C THR A 43 0.29 7.94 -32.62
N GLY A 44 0.39 9.22 -32.97
CA GLY A 44 0.85 10.27 -32.05
C GLY A 44 -0.08 10.46 -30.84
N GLN A 45 -1.40 10.44 -31.04
CA GLN A 45 -2.37 10.50 -29.94
C GLN A 45 -2.23 9.33 -28.97
N LEU A 46 -2.11 8.09 -29.49
CA LEU A 46 -1.93 6.90 -28.66
C LEU A 46 -0.61 6.98 -27.87
N ARG A 47 0.48 7.44 -28.51
CA ARG A 47 1.77 7.62 -27.85
C ARG A 47 1.68 8.61 -26.69
N ASN A 48 1.09 9.78 -26.92
CA ASN A 48 0.89 10.79 -25.88
C ASN A 48 0.05 10.27 -24.70
N GLN A 49 -1.04 9.54 -24.98
CA GLN A 49 -1.88 8.96 -23.93
C GLN A 49 -1.12 7.89 -23.12
N LEU A 50 -0.31 7.07 -23.78
CA LEU A 50 0.50 6.04 -23.12
C LEU A 50 1.58 6.67 -22.23
N ASP A 51 2.22 7.74 -22.70
CA ASP A 51 3.22 8.48 -21.92
C ASP A 51 2.59 9.16 -20.71
N GLN A 52 1.45 9.84 -20.88
CA GLN A 52 0.69 10.44 -19.76
C GLN A 52 0.30 9.39 -18.72
N TYR A 53 -0.22 8.24 -19.15
CA TYR A 53 -0.56 7.13 -18.26
C TYR A 53 0.66 6.63 -17.46
N ASN A 54 1.80 6.45 -18.13
CA ASN A 54 3.04 6.00 -17.48
C ASN A 54 3.62 7.06 -16.52
N MET A 55 3.46 8.35 -16.83
CA MET A 55 3.80 9.44 -15.91
C MET A 55 2.92 9.40 -14.66
N MET A 56 1.59 9.24 -14.83
CA MET A 56 0.66 9.12 -13.70
C MET A 56 0.98 7.90 -12.82
N LEU A 57 1.35 6.76 -13.42
CA LEU A 57 1.80 5.59 -12.66
C LEU A 57 3.02 5.90 -11.79
N THR A 58 3.99 6.63 -12.34
CA THR A 58 5.21 7.01 -11.63
C THR A 58 4.91 8.00 -10.50
N ALA A 59 4.05 8.99 -10.75
CA ALA A 59 3.58 9.94 -9.73
C ALA A 59 2.84 9.24 -8.59
N LEU A 60 1.98 8.26 -8.92
CA LEU A 60 1.24 7.47 -7.94
C LEU A 60 2.17 6.60 -7.08
N ASP A 61 3.24 6.07 -7.65
CA ASP A 61 4.26 5.34 -6.90
C ASP A 61 5.03 6.26 -5.94
N SER A 62 5.36 7.49 -6.36
CA SER A 62 5.96 8.51 -5.48
C SER A 62 5.05 8.88 -4.31
N ALA A 63 3.80 9.22 -4.61
CA ALA A 63 2.81 9.58 -3.60
C ALA A 63 2.62 8.46 -2.56
N LYS A 64 2.61 7.20 -3.01
CA LYS A 64 2.53 6.03 -2.11
C LYS A 64 3.77 5.90 -1.23
N ALA A 65 4.96 6.20 -1.76
CA ALA A 65 6.19 6.17 -0.97
C ALA A 65 6.19 7.28 0.10
N GLU A 66 5.76 8.49 -0.26
CA GLU A 66 5.63 9.62 0.65
C GLU A 66 4.60 9.37 1.77
N MET A 67 3.44 8.79 1.44
CA MET A 67 2.48 8.38 2.48
C MET A 67 3.12 7.39 3.46
N LYS A 68 3.84 6.39 2.95
CA LYS A 68 4.48 5.37 3.80
C LYS A 68 5.56 5.97 4.70
N THR A 69 6.34 6.94 4.22
CA THR A 69 7.34 7.61 5.04
C THR A 69 6.69 8.49 6.10
N LEU A 70 5.59 9.17 5.76
CA LEU A 70 4.83 9.98 6.70
C LEU A 70 4.18 9.10 7.79
N GLU A 71 3.51 8.01 7.43
CA GLU A 71 2.95 7.03 8.37
C GLU A 71 4.00 6.50 9.35
N LYS A 72 5.19 6.16 8.84
CA LYS A 72 6.31 5.71 9.69
C LYS A 72 6.77 6.80 10.66
N THR A 73 6.80 8.04 10.19
CA THR A 73 7.19 9.20 11.01
C THR A 73 6.16 9.48 12.10
N ILE A 74 4.88 9.47 11.75
CA ILE A 74 3.77 9.60 12.71
C ILE A 74 3.88 8.52 13.77
N ARG A 75 4.00 7.24 13.38
CA ARG A 75 4.13 6.13 14.32
C ARG A 75 5.28 6.33 15.30
N LYS A 76 6.48 6.66 14.80
CA LYS A 76 7.67 6.90 15.64
C LYS A 76 7.46 8.08 16.61
N THR A 77 6.85 9.16 16.14
CA THR A 77 6.57 10.34 16.98
C THR A 77 5.52 10.02 18.04
N SER A 78 4.44 9.31 17.68
CA SER A 78 3.44 8.85 18.64
C SER A 78 4.04 7.95 19.72
N GLU A 79 4.88 6.98 19.35
CA GLU A 79 5.59 6.12 20.31
C GLU A 79 6.47 6.93 21.28
N ARG A 80 7.13 7.98 20.79
CA ARG A 80 7.92 8.90 21.62
C ARG A 80 7.05 9.72 22.56
N LEU A 81 5.89 10.20 22.10
CA LEU A 81 4.94 10.93 22.94
C LEU A 81 4.38 10.04 24.05
N VAL A 82 3.98 8.80 23.74
CA VAL A 82 3.55 7.81 24.75
C VAL A 82 4.67 7.57 25.76
N SER A 83 5.91 7.42 25.29
CA SER A 83 7.08 7.24 26.17
C SER A 83 7.30 8.47 27.07
N GLY A 84 7.09 9.68 26.55
CA GLY A 84 7.14 10.92 27.33
C GLY A 84 6.05 11.01 28.40
N VAL A 85 4.83 10.57 28.09
CA VAL A 85 3.74 10.47 29.07
C VAL A 85 4.11 9.48 30.17
N VAL A 86 4.63 8.31 29.80
CA VAL A 86 5.13 7.32 30.75
C VAL A 86 6.25 7.88 31.61
N PHE A 87 7.18 8.63 31.02
CA PHE A 87 8.30 9.25 31.75
C PHE A 87 7.82 10.29 32.77
N LYS A 88 6.83 11.12 32.40
CA LYS A 88 6.35 12.22 33.24
C LYS A 88 5.34 11.79 34.31
N TYR A 89 4.39 10.91 33.95
CA TYR A 89 3.26 10.55 34.80
C TYR A 89 3.34 9.11 35.34
N GLY A 90 4.16 8.26 34.73
CA GLY A 90 4.32 6.86 35.12
C GLY A 90 3.37 5.90 34.39
N LYS A 91 3.71 4.60 34.39
CA LYS A 91 2.95 3.53 33.71
C LYS A 91 1.68 3.07 34.44
N ASP A 92 1.40 3.61 35.61
CA ASP A 92 0.19 3.29 36.39
C ASP A 92 -0.77 4.49 36.48
N SER A 93 -0.46 5.56 35.75
CA SER A 93 -1.21 6.81 35.77
C SER A 93 -2.50 6.75 34.95
N ARG A 94 -3.39 7.70 35.22
CA ARG A 94 -4.61 7.89 34.43
C ARG A 94 -4.29 8.43 33.04
N GLU A 95 -3.27 9.27 32.93
CA GLU A 95 -2.75 9.85 31.70
C GLU A 95 -2.27 8.78 30.73
N TYR A 96 -1.55 7.77 31.24
CA TYR A 96 -1.14 6.64 30.42
C TYR A 96 -2.34 5.81 29.92
N GLU A 97 -3.39 5.67 30.74
CA GLU A 97 -4.63 5.00 30.32
C GLU A 97 -5.40 5.80 29.25
N MET A 98 -5.48 7.13 29.41
CA MET A 98 -6.21 8.01 28.47
C MET A 98 -5.65 7.97 27.05
N ILE A 99 -4.37 7.66 26.88
CA ILE A 99 -3.73 7.48 25.56
C ILE A 99 -3.78 6.02 25.06
N GLY A 100 -4.62 5.19 25.68
CA GLY A 100 -4.82 3.78 25.30
C GLY A 100 -3.79 2.81 25.90
N GLY A 101 -2.93 3.27 26.81
CA GLY A 101 -2.06 2.39 27.59
C GLY A 101 -2.86 1.57 28.60
N VAL A 102 -2.35 0.39 28.96
CA VAL A 102 -2.93 -0.40 30.07
C VAL A 102 -2.08 -0.18 31.30
N ARG A 103 -2.69 0.32 32.38
CA ARG A 103 -2.00 0.56 33.65
C ARG A 103 -1.34 -0.71 34.17
N THR A 104 -0.22 -0.54 34.87
CA THR A 104 0.59 -1.66 35.34
C THR A 104 -0.17 -2.50 36.38
N SER A 105 -0.88 -1.84 37.30
CA SER A 105 -1.76 -2.46 38.28
C SER A 105 -2.88 -3.28 37.63
N ASP A 106 -3.56 -2.71 36.63
CA ASP A 106 -4.63 -3.38 35.90
C ASP A 106 -4.12 -4.60 35.12
N ARG A 107 -2.93 -4.49 34.52
CA ARG A 107 -2.26 -5.61 33.86
C ARG A 107 -1.94 -6.74 34.84
N ILE A 108 -1.38 -6.43 36.01
CA ILE A 108 -1.08 -7.42 37.05
C ILE A 108 -2.36 -8.07 37.56
N ARG A 109 -3.40 -7.27 37.85
CA ARG A 109 -4.70 -7.77 38.31
C ARG A 109 -5.28 -8.79 37.33
N LYS A 110 -5.30 -8.47 36.03
CA LYS A 110 -5.78 -9.41 34.99
C LYS A 110 -4.96 -10.69 34.95
N ALA A 111 -3.62 -10.60 34.98
CA ALA A 111 -2.75 -11.78 34.96
C ALA A 111 -2.97 -12.70 36.18
N THR A 112 -3.15 -12.11 37.36
CA THR A 112 -3.42 -12.86 38.60
C THR A 112 -4.76 -13.58 38.53
N ILE A 113 -5.82 -12.90 38.08
CA ILE A 113 -7.15 -13.51 37.91
C ILE A 113 -7.08 -14.69 36.94
N THR A 114 -6.42 -14.54 35.79
CA THR A 114 -6.27 -15.62 34.80
C THR A 114 -5.53 -16.81 35.38
N ARG A 115 -4.44 -16.58 36.14
CA ARG A 115 -3.67 -17.65 36.78
C ARG A 115 -4.52 -18.40 37.80
N LEU A 116 -5.21 -17.67 38.68
CA LEU A 116 -6.09 -18.28 39.68
C LEU A 116 -7.20 -19.12 39.04
N LYS A 117 -7.80 -18.64 37.95
CA LYS A 117 -8.79 -19.39 37.18
C LYS A 117 -8.20 -20.68 36.60
N SER A 118 -7.03 -20.60 35.96
CA SER A 118 -6.36 -21.80 35.40
C SER A 118 -5.99 -22.85 36.47
N THR A 119 -5.60 -22.41 37.68
CA THR A 119 -5.30 -23.33 38.78
C THR A 119 -6.54 -23.97 39.37
N ALA A 120 -7.68 -23.27 39.34
CA ALA A 120 -8.96 -23.84 39.73
C ALA A 120 -9.40 -24.89 38.72
N ASP A 121 -9.31 -24.58 37.42
CA ASP A 121 -9.70 -25.47 36.32
C ASP A 121 -8.85 -26.76 36.28
N SER A 122 -7.54 -26.66 36.53
CA SER A 122 -6.64 -27.83 36.59
C SER A 122 -6.89 -28.71 37.82
N LYS A 123 -7.23 -28.10 38.96
CA LYS A 123 -7.57 -28.81 40.20
C LYS A 123 -8.93 -29.52 40.11
N THR A 124 -9.87 -28.99 39.33
CA THR A 124 -11.12 -29.68 39.01
C THR A 124 -10.92 -30.84 38.03
N ALA A 125 -10.00 -30.70 37.06
CA ALA A 125 -9.68 -31.76 36.11
C ALA A 125 -8.93 -32.94 36.76
N SER A 126 -8.03 -32.69 37.73
CA SER A 126 -7.29 -33.75 38.43
C SER A 126 -8.12 -34.51 39.47
N LYS A 127 -9.18 -33.89 40.01
CA LYS A 127 -10.15 -34.56 40.90
C LYS A 127 -11.17 -35.45 40.17
N GLY A 128 -11.25 -35.35 38.84
CA GLY A 128 -12.23 -36.08 38.02
C GLY A 128 -11.78 -37.43 37.48
N LEU A 129 -10.57 -37.91 37.81
CA LEU A 129 -10.08 -39.22 37.32
C LEU A 129 -10.35 -40.31 38.38
N PRO A 130 -11.32 -41.22 38.19
CA PRO A 130 -11.54 -42.32 39.11
C PRO A 130 -10.39 -43.32 39.03
N SER A 131 -9.83 -43.68 40.20
CA SER A 131 -8.88 -44.77 40.37
C SER A 131 -9.54 -46.09 39.96
N LYS A 132 -8.92 -46.79 39.00
CA LYS A 132 -9.28 -48.16 38.59
C LYS A 132 -9.13 -49.16 39.72
#